data_AF-A0A1J1IJA7-F1
#
_entry.id   AF-A0A1J1IJA7-F1
#
_cell.length_a   1.000
_cell.length_b   1.000
_cell.length_c   1.000
_cell.angle_alpha   90.00
_cell.angle_beta   90.00
_cell.angle_gamma   90.00
#
_symmetry.space_group_name_H-M   'P 1'
#
loop_
_entity.id
_entity.type
_entity.pdbx_description
1 polymer ?
#
loop_
_entity_poly.entity_id
_entity_poly.type
_entity_poly.pdbx_seq_one_letter_code
_entity_poly.pdbx_strand_id
1 'polypeptide(L)'
;MDQCKIEFFKTVEDSIIPQLQTICEGWIDIFGCEKLFNIQVESLVHRLEKMFNGIVKKNRKTQAKLKSRIESLMNEKQRIESLLNEEIKPPIDQSFSLNDRHKNLKTTIISYREKCIRKFQQEAKELAEKLEIDCSNVKKLLEDDLQLTAANVDKLEEIVVDWRERKILYQEIENVRSQIEIIWKDLEVSDEVQSEFDSLPLNNESLDKLQAELQRCNQLKLEKFPKLVDQLIQEIFEYSEKCKKPVPLRMHPEDYDQSNLIELEANLKDLKVFYEENEKVLTLLDKRDNLKTELEALKVKQQDLRSRLQNRGGQLLKDEQERKLLEKKLQKAEIALSKAAAEYQSIHNTPFTVNGELLKLEKLNVRRKSIKKPYNG
;
A
#
# COMPACT_ATOMS: atom_id res chain seq x y z
N MET A 1 -56.66 -20.69 30.99
CA MET A 1 -57.10 -19.29 30.80
C MET A 1 -58.60 -19.14 31.02
N ASP A 2 -59.41 -20.12 30.61
CA ASP A 2 -60.87 -20.04 30.78
C ASP A 2 -61.34 -20.22 32.23
N GLN A 3 -60.65 -21.04 33.04
CA GLN A 3 -60.97 -21.19 34.46
C GLN A 3 -60.85 -19.88 35.26
N CYS A 4 -59.78 -19.10 35.09
CA CYS A 4 -59.61 -17.80 35.75
C CYS A 4 -60.66 -16.78 35.31
N LYS A 5 -61.08 -16.82 34.03
CA LYS A 5 -62.15 -15.94 33.53
C LYS A 5 -63.48 -16.32 34.17
N ILE A 6 -63.81 -17.61 34.21
CA ILE A 6 -65.02 -18.14 34.84
C ILE A 6 -65.05 -17.76 36.33
N GLU A 7 -63.94 -17.95 37.04
CA GLU A 7 -63.82 -17.58 38.45
C GLU A 7 -63.96 -16.06 38.67
N PHE A 8 -63.36 -15.24 37.80
CA PHE A 8 -63.52 -13.79 37.84
C PHE A 8 -64.98 -13.36 37.64
N PHE A 9 -65.65 -13.85 36.58
CA PHE A 9 -67.03 -13.50 36.31
C PHE A 9 -67.96 -13.95 37.44
N LYS A 10 -67.79 -15.19 37.92
CA LYS A 10 -68.58 -15.71 39.04
C LYS A 10 -68.40 -14.88 40.31
N THR A 11 -67.17 -14.50 40.65
CA THR A 11 -66.90 -13.64 41.82
C THR A 11 -67.57 -12.27 41.70
N VAL A 12 -67.59 -11.70 40.50
CA VAL A 12 -68.26 -10.41 40.23
C VAL A 12 -69.78 -10.55 40.32
N GLU A 13 -70.34 -11.60 39.72
CA GLU A 13 -71.78 -11.91 39.77
C GLU A 13 -72.26 -12.13 41.22
N ASP A 14 -71.54 -12.97 41.99
CA ASP A 14 -71.84 -13.27 43.39
C ASP A 14 -71.83 -12.01 44.27
N SER A 15 -71.04 -10.99 43.90
CA SER A 15 -70.96 -9.71 44.61
C SER A 15 -72.05 -8.70 44.22
N ILE A 16 -72.44 -8.66 42.94
CA ILE A 16 -73.36 -7.66 42.39
C ILE A 16 -74.83 -8.08 42.52
N ILE A 17 -75.14 -9.37 42.34
CA ILE A 17 -76.52 -9.87 42.34
C ILE A 17 -77.27 -9.54 43.65
N PRO A 18 -76.69 -9.76 44.85
CA PRO A 18 -77.38 -9.41 46.10
C PRO A 18 -77.66 -7.90 46.22
N GLN A 19 -76.75 -7.05 45.75
CA GLN A 19 -76.94 -5.60 45.77
C GLN A 19 -78.07 -5.17 44.83
N LEU A 20 -78.15 -5.80 43.65
CA LEU A 20 -79.26 -5.56 42.71
C LEU A 20 -80.60 -6.04 43.29
N GLN A 21 -80.63 -7.17 44.00
CA GLN A 21 -81.83 -7.66 44.68
C GLN A 21 -82.31 -6.69 45.76
N THR A 22 -81.41 -6.21 46.64
CA THR A 22 -81.75 -5.21 47.68
C THR A 22 -82.25 -3.90 47.07
N ILE A 23 -81.64 -3.46 45.96
CA ILE A 23 -82.14 -2.31 45.21
C ILE A 23 -83.57 -2.62 44.74
N CYS A 24 -83.79 -3.70 43.98
CA CYS A 24 -85.12 -4.05 43.49
C CYS A 24 -86.19 -4.14 44.59
N GLU A 25 -85.90 -4.78 45.72
CA GLU A 25 -86.80 -4.87 46.89
C GLU A 25 -87.15 -3.49 47.44
N GLY A 26 -86.15 -2.65 47.75
CA GLY A 26 -86.41 -1.29 48.24
C GLY A 26 -87.16 -0.41 47.22
N TRP A 27 -86.98 -0.66 45.93
CA TRP A 27 -87.73 0.02 44.88
C TRP A 27 -89.19 -0.42 44.80
N ILE A 28 -89.45 -1.73 44.90
CA ILE A 28 -90.79 -2.30 44.98
C ILE A 28 -91.55 -1.71 46.17
N ASP A 29 -90.88 -1.61 47.31
CA ASP A 29 -91.46 -1.05 48.54
C ASP A 29 -91.88 0.41 48.38
N ILE A 30 -91.08 1.23 47.67
CA ILE A 30 -91.34 2.67 47.54
C ILE A 30 -92.36 2.98 46.41
N PHE A 31 -92.29 2.27 45.29
CA PHE A 31 -92.99 2.67 44.05
C PHE A 31 -93.95 1.62 43.46
N GLY A 32 -93.96 0.40 44.00
CA GLY A 32 -94.74 -0.74 43.47
C GLY A 32 -94.14 -1.36 42.20
N CYS A 33 -94.49 -2.62 41.92
CA CYS A 33 -93.89 -3.44 40.85
C CYS A 33 -94.06 -2.87 39.43
N GLU A 34 -95.12 -2.10 39.17
CA GLU A 34 -95.48 -1.64 37.81
C GLU A 34 -94.61 -0.49 37.28
N LYS A 35 -93.89 0.24 38.15
CA LYS A 35 -93.10 1.43 37.78
C LYS A 35 -91.58 1.21 37.72
N LEU A 36 -91.12 -0.01 37.96
CA LEU A 36 -89.69 -0.35 38.06
C LEU A 36 -88.87 -0.04 36.80
N PHE A 37 -89.46 -0.11 35.60
CA PHE A 37 -88.67 -0.34 34.38
C PHE A 37 -88.19 0.90 33.61
N ASN A 38 -88.79 2.09 33.77
CA ASN A 38 -88.72 3.08 32.68
C ASN A 38 -87.68 4.21 32.79
N ILE A 39 -87.06 4.50 33.95
CA ILE A 39 -86.08 5.63 34.06
C ILE A 39 -84.87 5.27 34.95
N GLN A 40 -85.11 4.56 36.04
CA GLN A 40 -84.10 4.27 37.07
C GLN A 40 -83.11 3.18 36.63
N VAL A 41 -83.64 2.11 36.00
CA VAL A 41 -82.84 1.01 35.45
C VAL A 41 -81.96 1.50 34.30
N GLU A 42 -82.50 2.30 33.37
CA GLU A 42 -81.71 2.89 32.28
C GLU A 42 -80.57 3.77 32.82
N SER A 43 -80.86 4.60 33.84
CA SER A 43 -79.84 5.42 34.50
C SER A 43 -78.75 4.58 35.19
N LEU A 44 -79.12 3.47 35.83
CA LEU A 44 -78.18 2.55 36.47
C LEU A 44 -77.31 1.82 35.44
N VAL A 45 -77.92 1.29 34.38
CA VAL A 45 -77.22 0.64 33.26
C VAL A 45 -76.24 1.61 32.62
N HIS A 46 -76.66 2.84 32.32
CA HIS A 46 -75.78 3.86 31.77
C HIS A 46 -74.56 4.15 32.67
N ARG A 47 -74.75 4.20 34.00
CA ARG A 47 -73.64 4.36 34.95
C ARG A 47 -72.67 3.18 34.92
N LEU A 48 -73.20 1.95 34.88
CA LEU A 48 -72.40 0.73 34.80
C LEU A 48 -71.62 0.66 33.48
N GLU A 49 -72.27 0.92 32.34
CA GLU A 49 -71.64 0.99 31.03
C GLU A 49 -70.50 2.02 31.01
N LYS A 50 -70.73 3.22 31.55
CA LYS A 50 -69.70 4.25 31.66
C LYS A 50 -68.51 3.79 32.50
N MET A 51 -68.76 3.11 33.62
CA MET A 51 -67.71 2.55 34.48
C MET A 51 -66.89 1.48 33.73
N PHE A 52 -67.55 0.48 33.15
CA PHE A 52 -66.89 -0.61 32.41
C PHE A 52 -66.13 -0.08 31.19
N ASN A 53 -66.72 0.82 30.41
CA ASN A 53 -66.04 1.48 29.29
C ASN A 53 -64.80 2.25 29.76
N GLY A 54 -64.85 2.88 30.93
CA GLY A 54 -63.70 3.50 31.58
C GLY A 54 -62.57 2.49 31.86
N ILE A 55 -62.89 1.33 32.44
CA ILE A 55 -61.93 0.25 32.72
C ILE A 55 -61.34 -0.31 31.42
N VAL A 56 -62.18 -0.62 30.43
CA VAL A 56 -61.74 -1.11 29.11
C VAL A 56 -60.79 -0.12 28.45
N LYS A 57 -61.12 1.18 28.47
CA LYS A 57 -60.26 2.24 27.91
C LYS A 57 -58.92 2.33 28.65
N LYS A 58 -58.91 2.23 29.98
CA LYS A 58 -57.66 2.20 30.77
C LYS A 58 -56.82 0.98 30.42
N ASN A 59 -57.41 -0.21 30.35
CA ASN A 59 -56.71 -1.45 30.01
C ASN A 59 -56.13 -1.42 28.60
N ARG A 60 -56.89 -0.95 27.60
CA ARG A 60 -56.41 -0.76 26.22
C ARG A 60 -55.21 0.20 26.16
N LYS A 61 -55.26 1.31 26.92
CA LYS A 61 -54.14 2.26 27.02
C LYS A 61 -52.89 1.61 27.64
N THR A 62 -53.04 0.87 28.73
CA THR A 62 -51.91 0.16 29.37
C THR A 62 -51.32 -0.89 28.43
N GLN A 63 -52.16 -1.66 27.74
CA GLN A 63 -51.74 -2.65 26.76
C GLN A 63 -50.95 -2.02 25.60
N ALA A 64 -51.44 -0.90 25.05
CA ALA A 64 -50.76 -0.17 23.98
C ALA A 64 -49.39 0.35 24.42
N LYS A 65 -49.29 0.95 25.61
CA LYS A 65 -48.01 1.41 26.18
C LYS A 65 -47.02 0.26 26.35
N LEU A 66 -47.48 -0.90 26.82
CA LEU A 66 -46.61 -2.05 27.03
C LEU A 66 -46.13 -2.67 25.71
N LYS A 67 -47.01 -2.75 24.70
CA LYS A 67 -46.62 -3.17 23.34
C LYS A 67 -45.56 -2.26 22.75
N SER A 68 -45.73 -0.94 22.86
CA SER A 68 -44.74 0.04 22.38
C SER A 68 -43.39 -0.09 23.10
N ARG A 69 -43.37 -0.35 24.41
CA ARG A 69 -42.12 -0.63 25.15
C ARG A 69 -41.43 -1.91 24.69
N ILE A 70 -42.19 -2.97 24.44
CA ILE A 70 -41.66 -4.23 23.90
C ILE A 70 -41.04 -4.00 22.53
N GLU A 71 -41.71 -3.26 21.66
CA GLU A 71 -41.20 -2.91 20.33
C GLU A 71 -39.89 -2.12 20.42
N SER A 72 -39.82 -1.12 21.31
CA SER A 72 -38.57 -0.39 21.56
C SER A 72 -37.43 -1.30 22.03
N LEU A 73 -37.70 -2.27 22.91
CA LEU A 73 -36.71 -3.26 23.36
C LEU A 73 -36.31 -4.22 22.24
N MET A 74 -37.22 -4.55 21.33
CA MET A 74 -36.92 -5.39 20.16
C MET A 74 -36.02 -4.67 19.14
N ASN A 75 -36.23 -3.38 18.92
CA ASN A 75 -35.34 -2.58 18.06
C ASN A 75 -33.94 -2.47 18.68
N GLU A 76 -33.88 -2.25 19.99
CA GLU A 76 -32.60 -2.24 20.71
C GLU A 76 -31.90 -3.59 20.66
N LYS A 77 -32.65 -4.70 20.79
CA LYS A 77 -32.13 -6.06 20.62
C LYS A 77 -31.40 -6.20 19.29
N GLN A 78 -32.06 -5.87 18.18
CA GLN A 78 -31.48 -5.95 16.84
C GLN A 78 -30.21 -5.11 16.71
N ARG A 79 -30.18 -3.93 17.31
CA ARG A 79 -28.98 -3.10 17.34
C ARG A 79 -27.84 -3.78 18.09
N ILE A 80 -28.08 -4.29 19.30
CA ILE A 80 -27.05 -5.00 20.09
C ILE A 80 -26.56 -6.25 19.36
N GLU A 81 -27.43 -6.99 18.67
CA GLU A 81 -27.06 -8.12 17.81
C GLU A 81 -26.04 -7.70 16.74
N SER A 82 -26.26 -6.55 16.10
CA SER A 82 -25.33 -5.98 15.11
C SER A 82 -23.98 -5.58 15.72
N LEU A 83 -23.97 -5.01 16.93
CA LEU A 83 -22.73 -4.56 17.60
C LEU A 83 -21.87 -5.75 18.06
N LEU A 84 -22.51 -6.82 18.51
CA LEU A 84 -21.83 -8.03 18.98
C LEU A 84 -21.54 -9.02 17.84
N ASN A 85 -22.23 -8.89 16.70
CA ASN A 85 -22.29 -9.89 15.63
C ASN A 85 -22.70 -11.27 16.17
N GLU A 86 -23.73 -11.28 17.04
CA GLU A 86 -24.21 -12.47 17.75
C GLU A 86 -25.73 -12.44 17.81
N GLU A 87 -26.37 -13.58 17.59
CA GLU A 87 -27.82 -13.72 17.74
C GLU A 87 -28.20 -13.74 19.23
N ILE A 88 -29.01 -12.76 19.64
CA ILE A 88 -29.59 -12.73 20.97
C ILE A 88 -30.88 -13.53 20.92
N LYS A 89 -30.93 -14.64 21.65
CA LYS A 89 -32.14 -15.46 21.78
C LYS A 89 -32.87 -15.10 23.07
N PRO A 90 -33.83 -14.17 23.06
CA PRO A 90 -34.77 -14.06 24.15
C PRO A 90 -35.77 -15.24 24.03
N PRO A 91 -36.14 -15.90 25.14
CA PRO A 91 -37.28 -16.79 25.17
C PRO A 91 -38.56 -15.94 25.05
N ILE A 92 -38.88 -15.48 23.83
CA ILE A 92 -40.16 -14.83 23.54
C ILE A 92 -41.15 -15.93 23.20
N ASP A 93 -41.58 -16.67 24.20
CA ASP A 93 -42.76 -17.49 24.03
C ASP A 93 -43.97 -16.56 23.86
N GLN A 94 -44.66 -16.67 22.73
CA GLN A 94 -45.89 -15.91 22.48
C GLN A 94 -47.00 -16.30 23.46
N SER A 95 -46.87 -17.43 24.14
CA SER A 95 -47.76 -17.88 25.21
C SER A 95 -47.68 -16.99 26.47
N PHE A 96 -46.58 -16.26 26.67
CA PHE A 96 -46.40 -15.39 27.83
C PHE A 96 -47.24 -14.12 27.77
N SER A 97 -47.62 -13.62 28.95
CA SER A 97 -48.29 -12.33 29.07
C SER A 97 -47.39 -11.19 28.57
N LEU A 98 -47.98 -10.06 28.18
CA LEU A 98 -47.21 -8.88 27.76
C LEU A 98 -46.25 -8.38 28.86
N ASN A 99 -46.61 -8.54 30.13
CA ASN A 99 -45.76 -8.14 31.24
C ASN A 99 -44.53 -9.06 31.37
N ASP A 100 -44.73 -10.36 31.26
CA ASP A 100 -43.64 -11.35 31.33
C ASP A 100 -42.70 -11.20 30.15
N ARG A 101 -43.26 -11.01 28.94
CA ARG A 101 -42.47 -10.70 27.73
C ARG A 101 -41.61 -9.45 27.91
N HIS A 102 -42.20 -8.35 28.41
CA HIS A 102 -41.47 -7.12 28.67
C HIS A 102 -40.38 -7.33 29.74
N LYS A 103 -40.67 -8.06 30.83
CA LYS A 103 -39.70 -8.35 31.89
C LYS A 103 -38.53 -9.17 31.37
N ASN A 104 -38.80 -10.27 30.66
CA ASN A 104 -37.79 -11.15 30.09
C ASN A 104 -36.91 -10.41 29.08
N LEU A 105 -37.52 -9.67 28.14
CA LEU A 105 -36.78 -8.86 27.16
C LEU A 105 -35.90 -7.83 27.86
N LYS A 106 -36.43 -7.11 28.86
CA LYS A 106 -35.67 -6.11 29.59
C LYS A 106 -34.46 -6.72 30.30
N THR A 107 -34.61 -7.85 30.98
CA THR A 107 -33.50 -8.53 31.66
C THR A 107 -32.45 -9.03 30.67
N THR A 108 -32.87 -9.59 29.54
CA THR A 108 -31.95 -10.02 28.48
C THR A 108 -31.20 -8.82 27.89
N ILE A 109 -31.88 -7.73 27.54
CA ILE A 109 -31.23 -6.52 27.01
C ILE A 109 -30.17 -6.00 28.00
N ILE A 110 -30.47 -5.97 29.30
CA ILE A 110 -29.52 -5.50 30.31
C ILE A 110 -28.26 -6.38 30.35
N SER A 111 -28.40 -7.71 30.32
CA SER A 111 -27.22 -8.60 30.32
C SER A 111 -26.36 -8.43 29.07
N TYR A 112 -26.99 -8.22 27.90
CA TYR A 112 -26.23 -7.99 26.67
C TYR A 112 -25.64 -6.58 26.56
N ARG A 113 -26.26 -5.56 27.16
CA ARG A 113 -25.63 -4.24 27.32
C ARG A 113 -24.34 -4.32 28.11
N GLU A 114 -24.35 -5.07 29.21
CA GLU A 114 -23.14 -5.32 29.99
C GLU A 114 -22.04 -5.95 29.13
N LYS A 115 -22.39 -6.94 28.31
CA LYS A 115 -21.46 -7.58 27.37
C LYS A 115 -20.89 -6.58 26.35
N CYS A 116 -21.73 -5.71 25.76
CA CYS A 116 -21.28 -4.65 24.84
C CYS A 116 -20.33 -3.67 25.53
N ILE A 117 -20.70 -3.19 26.71
CA ILE A 117 -19.89 -2.24 27.48
C ILE A 117 -18.53 -2.85 27.77
N ARG A 118 -18.47 -4.09 28.28
CA ARG A 118 -17.19 -4.77 28.56
C ARG A 118 -16.33 -4.93 27.30
N LYS A 119 -16.93 -5.31 26.17
CA LYS A 119 -16.22 -5.44 24.89
C LYS A 119 -15.62 -4.10 24.45
N PHE A 120 -16.41 -3.03 24.42
CA PHE A 120 -15.94 -1.72 24.01
C PHE A 120 -14.94 -1.11 25.00
N GLN A 121 -15.10 -1.33 26.31
CA GLN A 121 -14.13 -0.89 27.30
C GLN A 121 -12.78 -1.59 27.15
N GLN A 122 -12.78 -2.90 26.91
CA GLN A 122 -11.54 -3.64 26.67
C GLN A 122 -10.85 -3.10 25.41
N GLU A 123 -11.59 -2.97 24.32
CA GLU A 123 -11.04 -2.48 23.06
C GLU A 123 -10.54 -1.03 23.17
N ALA A 124 -11.29 -0.16 23.84
CA ALA A 124 -10.86 1.21 24.11
C ALA A 124 -9.56 1.23 24.93
N LYS A 125 -9.45 0.41 25.98
CA LYS A 125 -8.20 0.31 26.78
C LYS A 125 -7.01 -0.15 25.91
N GLU A 126 -7.21 -1.15 25.06
CA GLU A 126 -6.16 -1.62 24.13
C GLU A 126 -5.76 -0.55 23.10
N LEU A 127 -6.72 0.21 22.57
CA LEU A 127 -6.45 1.29 21.62
C LEU A 127 -5.76 2.47 22.31
N ALA A 128 -6.18 2.84 23.51
CA ALA A 128 -5.58 3.92 24.29
C ALA A 128 -4.12 3.64 24.63
N GLU A 129 -3.80 2.39 25.00
CA GLU A 129 -2.42 1.98 25.24
C GLU A 129 -1.57 2.04 23.96
N LYS A 130 -2.07 1.49 22.85
CA LYS A 130 -1.35 1.47 21.56
C LYS A 130 -1.14 2.85 20.94
N LEU A 131 -2.05 3.78 21.18
CA LEU A 131 -2.03 5.13 20.60
C LEU A 131 -1.59 6.20 21.60
N GLU A 132 -1.22 5.81 22.81
CA GLU A 132 -0.84 6.70 23.92
C GLU A 132 -1.87 7.84 24.17
N ILE A 133 -3.16 7.52 24.07
CA ILE A 133 -4.25 8.50 24.22
C ILE A 133 -4.50 8.81 25.69
N ASP A 134 -4.51 10.11 26.04
CA ASP A 134 -4.97 10.57 27.35
C ASP A 134 -6.48 10.29 27.51
N CYS A 135 -6.79 9.38 28.43
CA CYS A 135 -8.16 8.96 28.74
C CYS A 135 -8.83 9.80 29.83
N SER A 136 -8.25 10.91 30.28
CA SER A 136 -8.76 11.70 31.40
C SER A 136 -10.23 12.16 31.22
N ASN A 137 -10.60 12.49 29.98
CA ASN A 137 -11.96 12.92 29.60
C ASN A 137 -12.99 11.78 29.55
N VAL A 138 -12.56 10.55 29.29
CA VAL A 138 -13.42 9.37 29.12
C VAL A 138 -13.26 8.34 30.24
N LYS A 139 -12.46 8.63 31.27
CA LYS A 139 -12.13 7.72 32.38
C LYS A 139 -13.35 7.02 32.96
N LYS A 140 -14.42 7.79 33.23
CA LYS A 140 -15.68 7.26 33.78
C LYS A 140 -16.36 6.23 32.87
N LEU A 141 -16.20 6.34 31.56
CA LEU A 141 -16.74 5.37 30.59
C LEU A 141 -15.93 4.07 30.58
N LEU A 142 -14.68 4.09 31.07
CA LEU A 142 -13.78 2.93 31.11
C LEU A 142 -13.78 2.19 32.45
N GLU A 143 -14.52 2.71 33.44
CA GLU A 143 -14.70 2.12 34.77
C GLU A 143 -15.70 0.95 34.75
N ASP A 144 -15.45 -0.05 35.59
CA ASP A 144 -16.22 -1.30 35.59
C ASP A 144 -17.64 -1.13 36.19
N ASP A 145 -17.89 -0.05 36.94
CA ASP A 145 -19.17 0.28 37.58
C ASP A 145 -20.08 1.17 36.71
N LEU A 146 -19.77 1.31 35.41
CA LEU A 146 -20.55 2.09 34.47
C LEU A 146 -22.01 1.61 34.38
N GLN A 147 -22.94 2.56 34.41
CA GLN A 147 -24.37 2.26 34.31
C GLN A 147 -24.74 1.63 32.96
N LEU A 148 -25.53 0.55 33.00
CA LEU A 148 -25.96 -0.24 31.82
C LEU A 148 -27.09 0.43 31.01
N THR A 149 -26.83 1.65 30.54
CA THR A 149 -27.77 2.45 29.73
C THR A 149 -27.43 2.37 28.24
N ALA A 150 -28.43 2.51 27.37
CA ALA A 150 -28.21 2.58 25.92
C ALA A 150 -27.25 3.73 25.54
N ALA A 151 -27.43 4.90 26.16
CA ALA A 151 -26.58 6.07 25.90
C ALA A 151 -25.10 5.84 26.23
N ASN A 152 -24.78 5.00 27.22
CA ASN A 152 -23.40 4.66 27.54
C ASN A 152 -22.80 3.68 26.52
N VAL A 153 -23.60 2.75 25.98
CA VAL A 153 -23.19 1.90 24.85
C VAL A 153 -22.86 2.79 23.64
N ASP A 154 -23.72 3.76 23.33
CA ASP A 154 -23.56 4.68 22.20
C ASP A 154 -22.27 5.50 22.30
N LYS A 155 -22.01 6.08 23.46
CA LYS A 155 -20.79 6.87 23.70
C LYS A 155 -19.52 6.03 23.62
N LEU A 156 -19.56 4.80 24.15
CA LEU A 156 -18.43 3.88 24.05
C LEU A 156 -18.18 3.44 22.60
N GLU A 157 -19.24 3.15 21.86
CA GLU A 157 -19.16 2.84 20.43
C GLU A 157 -18.53 4.00 19.65
N GLU A 158 -18.99 5.23 19.87
CA GLU A 158 -18.46 6.45 19.23
C GLU A 158 -16.96 6.62 19.48
N ILE A 159 -16.52 6.49 20.73
CA ILE A 159 -15.10 6.61 21.10
C ILE A 159 -14.26 5.51 20.45
N VAL A 160 -14.73 4.26 20.49
CA VAL A 160 -14.00 3.13 19.89
C VAL A 160 -13.88 3.31 18.37
N VAL A 161 -14.92 3.80 17.70
CA VAL A 161 -14.88 4.08 16.26
C VAL A 161 -13.86 5.19 15.95
N ASP A 162 -13.92 6.34 16.65
CA ASP A 162 -12.94 7.43 16.49
C ASP A 162 -11.49 6.94 16.70
N TRP A 163 -11.25 6.13 17.72
CA TRP A 163 -9.91 5.61 18.00
C TRP A 163 -9.43 4.57 17.00
N ARG A 164 -10.33 3.76 16.42
CA ARG A 164 -9.99 2.86 15.30
C ARG A 164 -9.57 3.66 14.07
N GLU A 165 -10.29 4.73 13.74
CA GLU A 165 -9.98 5.59 12.61
C GLU A 165 -8.61 6.27 12.80
N ARG A 166 -8.33 6.81 14.00
CA ARG A 166 -7.01 7.36 14.34
C ARG A 166 -5.89 6.33 14.20
N LYS A 167 -6.13 5.09 14.64
CA LYS A 167 -5.16 4.01 14.47
C LYS A 167 -4.82 3.76 13.00
N ILE A 168 -5.82 3.72 12.13
CA ILE A 168 -5.62 3.53 10.68
C ILE A 168 -4.80 4.70 10.13
N LEU A 169 -5.16 5.93 10.46
CA LEU A 169 -4.43 7.12 10.05
C LEU A 169 -2.96 7.10 10.50
N TYR A 170 -2.70 6.69 11.74
CA TYR A 170 -1.32 6.59 12.25
C TYR A 170 -0.52 5.54 11.48
N GLN A 171 -1.11 4.40 11.18
CA GLN A 171 -0.48 3.35 10.37
C GLN A 171 -0.19 3.82 8.94
N GLU A 172 -1.09 4.59 8.34
CA GLU A 172 -0.89 5.18 7.02
C GLU A 172 0.24 6.20 7.01
N ILE A 173 0.27 7.11 7.98
CA ILE A 173 1.35 8.10 8.15
C ILE A 173 2.70 7.39 8.30
N GLU A 174 2.78 6.37 9.15
CA GLU A 174 4.02 5.64 9.40
C GLU A 174 4.52 4.89 8.15
N ASN A 175 3.59 4.31 7.37
CA ASN A 175 3.91 3.68 6.10
C ASN A 175 4.45 4.70 5.08
N VAL A 176 3.82 5.87 4.95
CA VAL A 176 4.30 6.91 4.04
C VAL A 176 5.68 7.43 4.49
N ARG A 177 5.88 7.66 5.81
CA ARG A 177 7.19 8.04 6.36
C ARG A 177 8.28 7.02 6.02
N SER A 178 8.01 5.74 6.24
CA SER A 178 8.94 4.66 5.91
C SER A 178 9.32 4.65 4.41
N GLN A 179 8.36 4.89 3.53
CA GLN A 179 8.63 4.98 2.08
C GLN A 179 9.47 6.21 1.72
N ILE A 180 9.17 7.36 2.33
CA ILE A 180 9.94 8.60 2.13
C ILE A 180 11.37 8.41 2.63
N GLU A 181 11.58 7.80 3.80
CA GLU A 181 12.92 7.58 4.37
C GLU A 181 13.81 6.76 3.44
N ILE A 182 13.26 5.73 2.79
CA ILE A 182 13.97 4.93 1.78
C ILE A 182 14.40 5.81 0.61
N ILE A 183 13.51 6.65 0.08
CA ILE A 183 13.82 7.49 -1.07
C ILE A 183 14.76 8.64 -0.70
N TRP A 184 14.67 9.18 0.52
CA TRP A 184 15.61 10.20 1.00
C TRP A 184 17.03 9.67 1.16
N LYS A 185 17.20 8.41 1.56
CA LYS A 185 18.51 7.74 1.54
C LYS A 185 19.10 7.66 0.12
N ASP A 186 18.27 7.35 -0.88
CA ASP A 186 18.70 7.33 -2.28
C ASP A 186 19.01 8.73 -2.84
N LEU A 187 18.31 9.76 -2.37
CA LEU A 187 18.42 11.14 -2.87
C LEU A 187 19.42 12.02 -2.10
N GLU A 188 20.03 11.50 -1.03
CA GLU A 188 20.94 12.21 -0.11
C GLU A 188 20.32 13.52 0.45
N VAL A 189 19.06 13.47 0.88
CA VAL A 189 18.35 14.63 1.45
C VAL A 189 18.88 14.96 2.84
N SER A 190 19.07 16.25 3.15
CA SER A 190 19.66 16.70 4.41
C SER A 190 18.78 16.43 5.63
N ASP A 191 19.41 16.17 6.77
CA ASP A 191 18.75 15.82 8.04
C ASP A 191 17.78 16.92 8.52
N GLU A 192 18.02 18.19 8.17
CA GLU A 192 17.12 19.29 8.56
C GLU A 192 15.75 19.17 7.92
N VAL A 193 15.69 18.75 6.64
CA VAL A 193 14.41 18.54 5.94
C VAL A 193 13.72 17.31 6.49
N GLN A 194 14.46 16.23 6.78
CA GLN A 194 13.88 15.02 7.36
C GLN A 194 13.21 15.32 8.71
N SER A 195 13.90 16.09 9.56
CA SER A 195 13.38 16.48 10.88
C SER A 195 12.10 17.32 10.80
N GLU A 196 11.90 18.13 9.76
CA GLU A 196 10.66 18.91 9.58
C GLU A 196 9.45 17.98 9.40
N PHE A 197 9.58 16.95 8.57
CA PHE A 197 8.51 15.98 8.30
C PHE A 197 8.29 14.98 9.44
N ASP A 198 9.35 14.63 10.18
CA ASP A 198 9.25 13.80 11.39
C ASP A 198 8.48 14.53 12.49
N SER A 199 8.63 15.85 12.57
CA SER A 199 7.93 16.70 13.54
C SER A 199 6.45 16.93 13.23
N LEU A 200 5.97 16.51 12.05
CA LEU A 200 4.57 16.71 11.66
C LEU A 200 3.60 15.97 12.60
N PRO A 201 2.48 16.62 12.98
CA PRO A 201 1.48 16.02 13.84
C PRO A 201 0.74 14.89 13.12
N LEU A 202 0.16 13.94 13.88
CA LEU A 202 -0.58 12.82 13.32
C LEU A 202 -2.02 13.21 12.97
N ASN A 203 -2.20 13.85 11.82
CA ASN A 203 -3.51 14.25 11.29
C ASN A 203 -3.57 14.12 9.76
N ASN A 204 -4.77 14.28 9.19
CA ASN A 204 -4.98 14.15 7.74
C ASN A 204 -4.17 15.19 6.93
N GLU A 205 -4.04 16.42 7.43
CA GLU A 205 -3.26 17.46 6.75
C GLU A 205 -1.77 17.09 6.63
N SER A 206 -1.21 16.47 7.66
CA SER A 206 0.15 15.95 7.64
C SER A 206 0.27 14.75 6.71
N LEU A 207 -0.72 13.87 6.66
CA LEU A 207 -0.74 12.78 5.68
C LEU A 207 -0.71 13.32 4.25
N ASP A 208 -1.51 14.35 3.93
CA ASP A 208 -1.52 14.98 2.61
C ASP A 208 -0.14 15.59 2.27
N LYS A 209 0.49 16.27 3.25
CA LYS A 209 1.86 16.81 3.08
C LYS A 209 2.89 15.72 2.84
N LEU A 210 2.83 14.63 3.60
CA LEU A 210 3.72 13.48 3.43
C LEU A 210 3.50 12.82 2.06
N GLN A 211 2.26 12.65 1.62
CA GLN A 211 1.97 12.11 0.28
C GLN A 211 2.49 13.02 -0.84
N ALA A 212 2.35 14.34 -0.70
CA ALA A 212 2.91 15.30 -1.65
C ALA A 212 4.44 15.22 -1.69
N GLU A 213 5.09 15.08 -0.54
CA GLU A 213 6.54 14.90 -0.46
C GLU A 213 6.98 13.57 -1.08
N LEU A 214 6.25 12.48 -0.81
CA LEU A 214 6.51 11.18 -1.44
C LEU A 214 6.41 11.27 -2.97
N GLN A 215 5.39 11.97 -3.50
CA GLN A 215 5.27 12.20 -4.93
C GLN A 215 6.43 13.03 -5.49
N ARG A 216 6.80 14.12 -4.81
CA ARG A 216 7.94 14.98 -5.19
C ARG A 216 9.25 14.18 -5.21
N CYS A 217 9.50 13.37 -4.19
CA CYS A 217 10.67 12.50 -4.07
C CYS A 217 10.70 11.45 -5.19
N ASN A 218 9.58 10.81 -5.48
CA ASN A 218 9.49 9.87 -6.60
C ASN A 218 9.74 10.55 -7.95
N GLN A 219 9.21 11.75 -8.15
CA GLN A 219 9.47 12.52 -9.36
C GLN A 219 10.95 12.90 -9.49
N LEU A 220 11.59 13.36 -8.41
CA LEU A 220 13.02 13.63 -8.42
C LEU A 220 13.87 12.40 -8.69
N LYS A 221 13.47 11.24 -8.14
CA LYS A 221 14.11 9.96 -8.44
C LYS A 221 14.01 9.66 -9.93
N LEU A 222 12.83 9.78 -10.54
CA LEU A 222 12.60 9.60 -11.98
C LEU A 222 13.33 10.63 -12.86
N GLU A 223 13.53 11.86 -12.40
CA GLU A 223 14.24 12.89 -13.19
C GLU A 223 15.76 12.72 -13.16
N LYS A 224 16.32 12.26 -12.02
CA LYS A 224 17.76 12.03 -11.86
C LYS A 224 18.20 10.71 -12.49
N PHE A 225 17.39 9.65 -12.42
CA PHE A 225 17.78 8.30 -12.81
C PHE A 225 18.18 8.16 -14.29
N PRO A 226 17.36 8.58 -15.27
CA PRO A 226 17.67 8.39 -16.68
C PRO A 226 18.93 9.12 -17.10
N LYS A 227 19.13 10.36 -16.60
CA LYS A 227 20.33 11.14 -16.93
C LYS A 227 21.60 10.47 -16.42
N LEU A 228 21.56 9.88 -15.23
CA LEU A 228 22.72 9.21 -14.64
C LEU A 228 23.01 7.89 -15.36
N VAL A 229 21.97 7.12 -15.69
CA VAL A 229 22.10 5.89 -16.49
C VAL A 229 22.59 6.19 -17.90
N ASP A 230 22.06 7.21 -18.57
CA ASP A 230 22.49 7.64 -19.90
C ASP A 230 23.98 8.05 -19.90
N GLN A 231 24.41 8.80 -18.88
CA GLN A 231 25.82 9.18 -18.70
C GLN A 231 26.72 7.94 -18.52
N LEU A 232 26.31 6.97 -17.70
CA LEU A 232 27.06 5.73 -17.51
C LEU A 232 27.11 4.89 -18.78
N ILE A 233 25.99 4.74 -19.49
CA ILE A 233 25.94 4.01 -20.76
C ILE A 233 26.88 4.66 -21.78
N GLN A 234 26.88 6.00 -21.85
CA GLN A 234 27.80 6.73 -22.72
C GLN A 234 29.27 6.49 -22.31
N GLU A 235 29.60 6.59 -21.02
CA GLU A 235 30.96 6.32 -20.53
C GLU A 235 31.41 4.87 -20.82
N ILE A 236 30.52 3.89 -20.60
CA ILE A 236 30.81 2.47 -20.90
C ILE A 236 31.05 2.30 -22.39
N PHE A 237 30.25 2.94 -23.25
CA PHE A 237 30.45 2.89 -24.70
C PHE A 237 31.81 3.48 -25.11
N GLU A 238 32.17 4.64 -24.56
CA GLU A 238 33.46 5.29 -24.80
C GLU A 238 34.65 4.41 -24.36
N TYR A 239 34.55 3.78 -23.18
CA TYR A 239 35.60 2.87 -22.70
C TYR A 239 35.61 1.53 -23.43
N SER A 240 34.46 1.00 -23.83
CA SER A 240 34.32 -0.18 -24.69
C SER A 240 35.08 0.01 -26.02
N GLU A 241 34.91 1.19 -26.66
CA GLU A 241 35.62 1.56 -27.89
C GLU A 241 37.14 1.73 -27.67
N LYS A 242 37.56 2.32 -26.54
CA LYS A 242 38.97 2.44 -26.17
C LYS A 242 39.62 1.09 -25.89
N CYS A 243 38.91 0.19 -25.22
CA CYS A 243 39.37 -1.14 -24.86
C CYS A 243 39.25 -2.16 -26.00
N LYS A 244 38.57 -1.80 -27.10
CA LYS A 244 38.20 -2.72 -28.19
C LYS A 244 37.49 -3.96 -27.66
N LYS A 245 36.60 -3.78 -26.70
CA LYS A 245 35.82 -4.85 -26.06
C LYS A 245 34.35 -4.50 -26.11
N PRO A 246 33.54 -5.18 -26.94
CA PRO A 246 32.13 -4.88 -27.04
C PRO A 246 31.44 -5.26 -25.75
N VAL A 247 30.74 -4.29 -25.16
CA VAL A 247 29.83 -4.53 -24.04
C VAL A 247 28.41 -4.56 -24.59
N PRO A 248 27.66 -5.67 -24.44
CA PRO A 248 26.27 -5.73 -24.85
C PRO A 248 25.42 -4.89 -23.89
N LEU A 249 25.19 -3.63 -24.22
CA LEU A 249 24.24 -2.77 -23.54
C LEU A 249 22.92 -2.80 -24.31
N ARG A 250 21.95 -3.59 -23.82
CA ARG A 250 20.55 -3.48 -24.25
C ARG A 250 19.72 -3.18 -23.03
N MET A 251 19.46 -1.90 -22.83
CA MET A 251 18.59 -1.44 -21.76
C MET A 251 17.64 -0.40 -22.32
N HIS A 252 16.34 -0.58 -22.09
CA HIS A 252 15.36 0.45 -22.39
C HIS A 252 15.23 1.39 -21.18
N PRO A 253 14.95 2.69 -21.37
CA PRO A 253 14.76 3.64 -20.27
C PRO A 253 13.66 3.23 -19.28
N GLU A 254 12.70 2.44 -19.73
CA GLU A 254 11.61 1.89 -18.92
C GLU A 254 12.09 0.81 -17.93
N ASP A 255 13.27 0.23 -18.16
CA ASP A 255 13.85 -0.84 -17.35
C ASP A 255 14.84 -0.31 -16.30
N TYR A 256 15.02 1.00 -16.16
CA TYR A 256 16.02 1.56 -15.25
C TYR A 256 15.61 1.37 -13.77
N ASP A 257 16.40 0.60 -13.03
CA ASP A 257 16.27 0.39 -11.60
C ASP A 257 17.65 0.46 -10.90
N GLN A 258 17.63 0.38 -9.56
CA GLN A 258 18.85 0.44 -8.75
C GLN A 258 19.79 -0.75 -8.99
N SER A 259 19.26 -1.92 -9.32
CA SER A 259 20.03 -3.12 -9.63
C SER A 259 20.88 -2.91 -10.88
N ASN A 260 20.27 -2.36 -11.93
CA ASN A 260 20.90 -2.08 -13.20
C ASN A 260 21.97 -0.99 -13.08
N LEU A 261 21.75 0.01 -12.23
CA LEU A 261 22.75 1.05 -11.95
C LEU A 261 24.05 0.44 -11.40
N ILE A 262 23.94 -0.44 -10.40
CA ILE A 262 25.09 -1.12 -9.78
C ILE A 262 25.85 -1.95 -10.84
N GLU A 263 25.13 -2.63 -11.73
CA GLU A 263 25.75 -3.41 -12.81
C GLU A 263 26.48 -2.52 -13.82
N LEU A 264 25.90 -1.39 -14.22
CA LEU A 264 26.54 -0.42 -15.12
C LEU A 264 27.82 0.18 -14.50
N GLU A 265 27.77 0.57 -13.23
CA GLU A 265 28.94 1.09 -12.50
C GLU A 265 30.06 0.05 -12.39
N ALA A 266 29.70 -1.21 -12.10
CA ALA A 266 30.66 -2.31 -12.05
C ALA A 266 31.31 -2.56 -13.42
N ASN A 267 30.51 -2.63 -14.49
CA ASN A 267 31.00 -2.79 -15.86
C ASN A 267 31.95 -1.65 -16.28
N LEU A 268 31.59 -0.41 -15.96
CA LEU A 268 32.43 0.75 -16.24
C LEU A 268 33.76 0.68 -15.47
N LYS A 269 33.71 0.30 -14.20
CA LYS A 269 34.90 0.11 -13.36
C LYS A 269 35.82 -0.95 -13.95
N ASP A 270 35.28 -2.10 -14.34
CA ASP A 270 36.06 -3.19 -14.93
C ASP A 270 36.70 -2.78 -16.27
N LEU A 271 35.99 -2.03 -17.10
CA LEU A 271 36.56 -1.45 -18.32
C LEU A 271 37.67 -0.45 -18.04
N LYS A 272 37.50 0.44 -17.04
CA LYS A 272 38.52 1.42 -16.65
C LYS A 272 39.79 0.73 -16.15
N VAL A 273 39.65 -0.26 -15.26
CA VAL A 273 40.77 -1.07 -14.77
C VAL A 273 41.45 -1.80 -15.94
N PHE A 274 40.67 -2.43 -16.83
CA PHE A 274 41.23 -3.11 -17.99
C PHE A 274 41.99 -2.14 -18.91
N TYR A 275 41.47 -0.94 -19.14
CA TYR A 275 42.16 0.09 -19.93
C TYR A 275 43.50 0.47 -19.32
N GLU A 276 43.54 0.75 -18.01
CA GLU A 276 44.74 1.16 -17.30
C GLU A 276 45.82 0.06 -17.30
N GLU A 277 45.43 -1.19 -17.05
CA GLU A 277 46.36 -2.33 -17.06
C GLU A 277 46.93 -2.60 -18.47
N ASN A 278 46.15 -2.29 -19.51
CA ASN A 278 46.44 -2.68 -20.90
C ASN A 278 46.73 -1.49 -21.84
N GLU A 279 46.92 -0.30 -21.28
CA GLU A 279 47.10 0.95 -22.02
C GLU A 279 48.21 0.83 -23.08
N LYS A 280 49.31 0.15 -22.74
CA LYS A 280 50.43 -0.08 -23.67
C LYS A 280 50.04 -0.91 -24.89
N VAL A 281 49.23 -1.96 -24.72
CA VAL A 281 48.77 -2.81 -25.84
C VAL A 281 47.77 -2.02 -26.69
N LEU A 282 46.82 -1.33 -26.04
CA LEU A 282 45.77 -0.55 -26.70
C LEU A 282 46.34 0.63 -27.51
N THR A 283 47.28 1.39 -26.95
CA THR A 283 47.94 2.49 -27.67
C THR A 283 48.76 2.02 -28.87
N LEU A 284 49.39 0.84 -28.77
CA LEU A 284 50.09 0.22 -29.90
C LEU A 284 49.12 -0.28 -30.98
N LEU A 285 47.93 -0.76 -30.59
CA LEU A 285 46.86 -1.13 -31.51
C LEU A 285 46.36 0.08 -32.29
N ASP A 286 46.01 1.17 -31.61
CA ASP A 286 45.56 2.40 -32.26
C ASP A 286 46.62 2.96 -33.21
N LYS A 287 47.90 2.93 -32.78
CA LYS A 287 49.02 3.32 -33.63
C LYS A 287 49.16 2.44 -34.88
N ARG A 288 48.97 1.12 -34.74
CA ARG A 288 48.98 0.19 -35.87
C ARG A 288 47.84 0.51 -36.83
N ASP A 289 46.63 0.73 -36.34
CA ASP A 289 45.44 0.94 -37.16
C ASP A 289 45.49 2.28 -37.91
N ASN A 290 46.00 3.32 -37.27
CA ASN A 290 46.30 4.61 -37.91
C ASN A 290 47.32 4.45 -39.05
N LEU A 291 48.44 3.74 -38.81
CA LEU A 291 49.45 3.48 -39.84
C LEU A 291 48.89 2.64 -41.00
N LYS A 292 48.02 1.66 -40.74
CA LYS A 292 47.35 0.87 -41.80
C LYS A 292 46.41 1.75 -42.63
N THR A 293 45.67 2.64 -41.98
CA THR A 293 44.75 3.57 -42.63
C THR A 293 45.51 4.57 -43.51
N GLU A 294 46.60 5.16 -43.02
CA GLU A 294 47.47 6.03 -43.80
C GLU A 294 48.09 5.30 -45.01
N LEU A 295 48.57 4.07 -44.80
CA LEU A 295 49.12 3.25 -45.88
C LEU A 295 48.07 2.95 -46.95
N GLU A 296 46.85 2.61 -46.55
CA GLU A 296 45.76 2.31 -47.49
C GLU A 296 45.33 3.56 -48.26
N ALA A 297 45.24 4.72 -47.59
CA ALA A 297 44.98 6.00 -48.25
C ALA A 297 46.04 6.32 -49.33
N LEU A 298 47.31 6.03 -49.06
CA LEU A 298 48.38 6.17 -50.07
C LEU A 298 48.21 5.17 -51.23
N LYS A 299 47.86 3.91 -50.96
CA LYS A 299 47.60 2.93 -52.03
C LYS A 299 46.43 3.36 -52.92
N VAL A 300 45.33 3.83 -52.34
CA VAL A 300 44.18 4.34 -53.10
C VAL A 300 44.59 5.54 -53.96
N LYS A 301 45.35 6.49 -53.40
CA LYS A 301 45.91 7.63 -54.16
C LYS A 301 46.83 7.19 -55.31
N GLN A 302 47.58 6.10 -55.14
CA GLN A 302 48.43 5.51 -56.17
C GLN A 302 47.64 4.68 -57.21
N GLN A 303 46.44 4.20 -56.88
CA GLN A 303 45.58 3.45 -57.81
C GLN A 303 44.63 4.36 -58.60
N ASP A 304 44.38 5.58 -58.14
CA ASP A 304 43.59 6.56 -58.90
C ASP A 304 44.35 7.04 -60.15
N LEU A 305 43.71 6.88 -61.33
CA LEU A 305 44.28 7.27 -62.62
C LEU A 305 44.48 8.80 -62.73
N ARG A 306 43.57 9.58 -62.13
CA ARG A 306 43.59 11.05 -62.20
C ARG A 306 44.68 11.64 -61.29
N SER A 307 44.77 11.17 -60.04
CA SER A 307 45.85 11.45 -59.11
C SER A 307 47.23 11.09 -59.68
N ARG A 308 47.38 9.91 -60.29
CA ARG A 308 48.65 9.48 -60.94
C ARG A 308 49.10 10.38 -62.09
N LEU A 309 48.16 10.90 -62.88
CA LEU A 309 48.49 11.75 -64.04
C LEU A 309 48.81 13.20 -63.63
N GLN A 310 48.25 13.68 -62.50
CA GLN A 310 48.52 14.99 -61.91
C GLN A 310 49.81 15.00 -61.06
N ASN A 311 50.08 13.93 -60.30
CA ASN A 311 51.31 13.78 -59.52
C ASN A 311 52.46 13.29 -60.44
N ARG A 312 53.22 14.20 -61.05
CA ARG A 312 54.36 13.86 -61.92
C ARG A 312 55.71 14.05 -61.23
N GLY A 313 56.68 13.19 -61.55
CA GLY A 313 58.09 13.35 -61.18
C GLY A 313 58.37 13.20 -59.68
N GLY A 314 59.00 14.21 -59.06
CA GLY A 314 59.50 14.14 -57.68
C GLY A 314 58.45 13.87 -56.60
N GLN A 315 57.16 14.15 -56.86
CA GLN A 315 56.09 13.88 -55.90
C GLN A 315 55.78 12.38 -55.78
N LEU A 316 55.76 11.63 -56.89
CA LEU A 316 55.65 10.16 -56.88
C LEU A 316 56.79 9.51 -56.09
N LEU A 317 58.00 10.07 -56.22
CA LEU A 317 59.15 9.60 -55.47
C LEU A 317 59.01 9.88 -53.97
N LYS A 318 58.48 11.05 -53.59
CA LYS A 318 58.18 11.39 -52.19
C LYS A 318 57.10 10.48 -51.61
N ASP A 319 55.99 10.27 -52.32
CA ASP A 319 54.91 9.39 -51.87
C ASP A 319 55.38 7.93 -51.73
N GLU A 320 56.26 7.45 -52.63
CA GLU A 320 56.86 6.11 -52.53
C GLU A 320 57.90 6.00 -51.40
N GLN A 321 58.65 7.07 -51.12
CA GLN A 321 59.53 7.15 -49.95
C GLN A 321 58.72 7.17 -48.64
N GLU A 322 57.62 7.92 -48.61
CA GLU A 322 56.69 8.00 -47.49
C GLU A 322 56.02 6.64 -47.24
N ARG A 323 55.55 5.96 -48.30
CA ARG A 323 55.03 4.59 -48.21
C ARG A 323 56.04 3.63 -47.60
N LYS A 324 57.29 3.63 -48.09
CA LYS A 324 58.36 2.78 -47.53
C LYS A 324 58.69 3.12 -46.07
N LEU A 325 58.58 4.39 -45.69
CA LEU A 325 58.78 4.82 -44.31
C LEU A 325 57.62 4.35 -43.42
N LEU A 326 56.39 4.48 -43.88
CA LEU A 326 55.19 3.98 -43.19
C LEU A 326 55.19 2.46 -43.06
N GLU A 327 55.58 1.72 -44.11
CA GLU A 327 55.77 0.26 -44.04
C GLU A 327 56.79 -0.11 -42.94
N LYS A 328 57.92 0.59 -42.86
CA LYS A 328 58.92 0.37 -41.78
C LYS A 328 58.37 0.71 -40.40
N LYS A 329 57.60 1.80 -40.27
CA LYS A 329 56.96 2.19 -39.00
C LYS A 329 55.91 1.18 -38.57
N LEU A 330 55.10 0.67 -39.52
CA LEU A 330 54.10 -0.35 -39.30
C LEU A 330 54.74 -1.67 -38.86
N GLN A 331 55.82 -2.11 -39.52
CA GLN A 331 56.57 -3.30 -39.10
C GLN A 331 57.09 -3.18 -37.66
N LYS A 332 57.63 -2.00 -37.29
CA LYS A 332 58.08 -1.75 -35.91
C LYS A 332 56.91 -1.78 -34.92
N ALA A 333 55.75 -1.23 -35.30
CA ALA A 333 54.55 -1.25 -34.48
C ALA A 333 54.01 -2.69 -34.28
N GLU A 334 53.96 -3.51 -35.33
CA GLU A 334 53.54 -4.92 -35.27
C GLU A 334 54.47 -5.76 -34.37
N ILE A 335 55.79 -5.54 -34.42
CA ILE A 335 56.75 -6.21 -33.52
C ILE A 335 56.52 -5.80 -32.06
N ALA A 336 56.39 -4.49 -31.80
CA ALA A 336 56.16 -3.97 -30.46
C ALA A 336 54.82 -4.48 -29.89
N LEU A 337 53.78 -4.49 -30.72
CA LEU A 337 52.46 -4.99 -30.36
C LEU A 337 52.49 -6.50 -30.08
N SER A 338 53.19 -7.29 -30.91
CA SER A 338 53.37 -8.73 -30.67
C SER A 338 54.05 -9.01 -29.34
N LYS A 339 55.05 -8.20 -28.95
CA LYS A 339 55.72 -8.33 -27.66
C LYS A 339 54.78 -7.98 -26.51
N ALA A 340 54.07 -6.85 -26.60
CA ALA A 340 53.14 -6.41 -25.57
C ALA A 340 51.97 -7.40 -25.39
N ALA A 341 51.47 -7.98 -26.48
CA ALA A 341 50.44 -9.03 -26.42
C ALA A 341 50.93 -10.35 -25.81
N ALA A 342 52.21 -10.70 -26.02
CA ALA A 342 52.82 -11.86 -25.37
C ALA A 342 53.03 -11.64 -23.86
N GLU A 343 53.43 -10.44 -23.47
CA GLU A 343 53.53 -10.02 -22.06
C GLU A 343 52.15 -10.10 -21.38
N TYR A 344 51.09 -9.58 -22.04
CA TYR A 344 49.71 -9.75 -21.58
C TYR A 344 49.34 -11.23 -21.37
N GLN A 345 49.59 -12.07 -22.38
CA GLN A 345 49.24 -13.49 -22.29
C GLN A 345 49.98 -14.22 -21.16
N SER A 346 51.22 -13.82 -20.86
CA SER A 346 51.99 -14.37 -19.75
C SER A 346 51.43 -13.98 -18.38
N ILE A 347 50.83 -12.80 -18.25
CA ILE A 347 50.29 -12.29 -16.98
C ILE A 347 48.88 -12.84 -16.76
N HIS A 348 48.03 -12.83 -17.79
CA HIS A 348 46.60 -13.14 -17.69
C HIS A 348 46.24 -14.57 -18.13
N ASN A 349 47.22 -15.39 -18.55
CA ASN A 349 47.05 -16.76 -19.06
C ASN A 349 46.00 -16.90 -20.18
N THR A 350 45.67 -15.79 -20.85
CA THR A 350 44.65 -15.70 -21.90
C THR A 350 45.17 -14.82 -23.03
N PRO A 351 44.88 -15.15 -24.30
CA PRO A 351 45.33 -14.34 -25.43
C PRO A 351 44.59 -13.00 -25.48
N PHE A 352 45.27 -11.95 -25.94
CA PHE A 352 44.63 -10.64 -26.12
C PHE A 352 43.62 -10.69 -27.28
N THR A 353 42.41 -10.21 -27.03
CA THR A 353 41.32 -10.16 -28.01
C THR A 353 40.97 -8.71 -28.37
N VAL A 354 40.59 -8.50 -29.63
CA VAL A 354 40.12 -7.23 -30.18
C VAL A 354 38.74 -7.50 -30.74
N ASN A 355 37.73 -6.81 -30.20
CA ASN A 355 36.32 -6.97 -30.55
C ASN A 355 35.80 -8.42 -30.46
N GLY A 356 36.32 -9.18 -29.49
CA GLY A 356 35.98 -10.60 -29.31
C GLY A 356 36.76 -11.57 -30.20
N GLU A 357 37.57 -11.09 -31.15
CA GLU A 357 38.43 -11.91 -31.98
C GLU A 357 39.88 -11.93 -31.47
N LEU A 358 40.61 -13.02 -31.69
CA LEU A 358 42.05 -13.07 -31.42
C LEU A 358 42.79 -11.99 -32.23
N LEU A 359 43.72 -11.31 -31.57
CA LEU A 359 44.56 -10.31 -32.23
C LEU A 359 45.31 -10.92 -33.44
N LYS A 360 44.92 -10.51 -34.64
CA LYS A 360 45.56 -10.91 -35.90
C LYS A 360 46.86 -10.12 -36.09
N LEU A 361 47.99 -10.79 -35.94
CA LEU A 361 49.33 -10.26 -36.26
C LEU A 361 49.72 -10.66 -37.69
N GLU A 362 50.17 -9.71 -38.49
CA GLU A 362 50.63 -10.01 -39.85
C GLU A 362 51.97 -10.76 -39.80
N LYS A 363 52.06 -11.89 -40.51
CA LYS A 363 53.31 -12.66 -40.62
C LYS A 363 54.36 -11.82 -41.35
N LEU A 364 55.34 -11.30 -40.60
CA LEU A 364 56.47 -10.55 -41.14
C LEU A 364 57.33 -11.47 -42.02
N ASN A 365 57.16 -11.39 -43.34
CA ASN A 365 58.04 -12.07 -44.30
C ASN A 365 59.43 -11.40 -44.32
N VAL A 366 60.32 -11.86 -43.45
CA VAL A 366 61.74 -11.51 -43.48
C VAL A 366 62.38 -12.15 -44.72
N ARG A 367 62.41 -11.44 -45.85
CA ARG A 367 63.22 -11.83 -47.01
C ARG A 367 64.71 -11.70 -46.64
N ARG A 368 65.33 -12.78 -46.14
CA ARG A 368 66.79 -12.93 -46.14
C ARG A 368 67.27 -13.10 -47.59
N LYS A 369 67.88 -12.07 -48.18
CA LYS A 369 68.75 -12.23 -49.36
C LYS A 369 70.20 -12.27 -48.88
N SER A 370 70.77 -13.46 -48.82
CA SER A 370 72.22 -13.65 -48.71
C SER A 370 72.61 -14.92 -49.46
N ILE A 371 72.98 -14.77 -50.72
CA ILE A 371 73.84 -15.73 -51.44
C ILE A 371 74.88 -14.89 -52.19
N LYS A 372 76.06 -14.70 -51.58
CA LYS A 372 77.30 -14.47 -52.34
C LYS A 372 77.77 -15.86 -52.77
N LYS A 373 77.81 -16.13 -54.08
CA LYS A 373 78.53 -17.29 -54.63
C LYS A 373 80.03 -16.97 -54.64
N PRO A 374 80.92 -17.90 -54.26
CA PRO A 374 82.33 -17.78 -54.61
C PRO A 374 82.53 -18.16 -56.08
N TYR A 375 83.37 -17.39 -56.78
CA TYR A 375 83.93 -17.74 -58.08
C TYR A 375 85.09 -18.72 -57.86
N ASN A 376 85.05 -19.88 -58.52
CA ASN A 376 86.23 -20.68 -58.84
C ASN A 376 86.59 -20.38 -60.30
N GLY A 377 87.88 -20.12 -60.55
CA GLY A 377 88.48 -19.81 -61.85
C GLY A 377 89.74 -19.01 -61.64
#